data_AF-A0A5J6SDW5-F1
#
_entry.id   AF-A0A5J6SDW5-F1
#
_cell.length_a   1.000
_cell.length_b   1.000
_cell.length_c   1.000
_cell.angle_alpha   90.00
_cell.angle_beta   90.00
_cell.angle_gamma   90.00
#
_symmetry.space_group_name_H-M   'P 1'
#
loop_
_entity.id
_entity.type
_entity.pdbx_description
1 polymer ?
#
loop_
_entity_poly.entity_id
_entity_poly.type
_entity_poly.pdbx_seq_one_letter_code
_entity_poly.pdbx_strand_id
1 'polypeptide(L)'
;MLLMLLEAGASILGNAVEKVVDGSLTSMVLVTSAFILSLAYFSKMSLKHYESPNTKYPPYIHSSIPFLGHAIAFGKNPIDFLEDAYCKYGPVFSFTMVGKTFTYLLGSEAAALLFNSKNEDLNAEDVYSKLTTPVFGKGVAYDIPNTLFLEQKKMLKTGLNIAQFKQHIPLIEEETIEYFKRWGDSGVKNLFEALSELIILTASRCLHGKEIRNLLNEKVAQLYADLDGGFTHAAWLLPSWLPLPSFRRRDRAHKKIKNIFYDVIKKRRESSTKEDDMLQTLLDATYRDGTSLTDDEIAGMLIGLLLAGQHTSSTTSAWMGFFLAKHKQLQERCYAEQKAVAGEDLPLLTYDQLKDMSLLDRCLKETLRLRPPIMTMMRMARTPQVCQSLRT
;
A
#
# COMPACT_ATOMS: atom_id res chain seq x y z
N MET A 1 10.57 46.45 -14.02
CA MET A 1 9.49 45.64 -14.61
C MET A 1 8.70 44.84 -13.57
N LEU A 2 9.36 44.03 -12.72
CA LEU A 2 8.68 43.29 -11.64
C LEU A 2 8.01 44.19 -10.58
N LEU A 3 8.67 45.31 -10.20
CA LEU A 3 8.10 46.30 -9.27
C LEU A 3 6.84 46.99 -9.82
N MET A 4 6.84 47.36 -11.11
CA MET A 4 5.66 47.97 -11.76
C MET A 4 4.49 46.99 -11.89
N LEU A 5 4.76 45.69 -12.11
CA LEU A 5 3.72 44.65 -12.13
C LEU A 5 3.15 44.39 -10.73
N LEU A 6 3.97 44.50 -9.68
CA LEU A 6 3.53 44.41 -8.27
C LEU A 6 2.66 45.61 -7.86
N GLU A 7 3.04 46.83 -8.25
CA GLU A 7 2.24 48.04 -7.99
C GLU A 7 0.92 48.03 -8.77
N ALA A 8 0.92 47.61 -10.03
CA ALA A 8 -0.30 47.44 -10.82
C ALA A 8 -1.21 46.34 -10.24
N GLY A 9 -0.63 45.23 -9.77
CA GLY A 9 -1.36 44.15 -9.10
C GLY A 9 -1.99 44.57 -7.77
N ALA A 10 -1.29 45.40 -6.97
CA ALA A 10 -1.80 45.93 -5.71
C ALA A 10 -2.95 46.93 -5.91
N SER A 11 -2.87 47.77 -6.94
CA SER A 11 -3.92 48.72 -7.35
C SER A 11 -5.20 48.01 -7.82
N ILE A 12 -5.04 46.97 -8.66
CA ILE A 12 -6.16 46.15 -9.12
C ILE A 12 -6.78 45.38 -7.95
N LEU A 13 -5.99 44.94 -6.97
CA LEU A 13 -6.50 44.31 -5.74
C LEU A 13 -7.29 45.28 -4.87
N GLY A 14 -6.80 46.50 -4.65
CA GLY A 14 -7.52 47.52 -3.87
C GLY A 14 -8.92 47.76 -4.41
N ASN A 15 -9.02 47.92 -5.74
CA ASN A 15 -10.30 48.15 -6.43
C ASN A 15 -11.20 46.91 -6.50
N ALA A 16 -10.64 45.71 -6.57
CA ALA A 16 -11.41 44.46 -6.59
C ALA A 16 -11.93 44.08 -5.19
N VAL A 17 -11.14 44.33 -4.15
CA VAL A 17 -11.52 44.15 -2.74
C VAL A 17 -12.61 45.15 -2.36
N GLU A 18 -12.57 46.40 -2.84
CA GLU A 18 -13.67 47.37 -2.65
C GLU A 18 -14.98 46.97 -3.35
N LYS A 19 -14.92 46.32 -4.52
CA LYS A 19 -16.13 45.95 -5.29
C LYS A 19 -16.75 44.58 -4.95
N VAL A 20 -16.01 43.69 -4.29
CA VAL A 20 -16.45 42.31 -3.98
C VAL A 20 -16.79 42.12 -2.49
N VAL A 21 -16.41 43.07 -1.63
CA VAL A 21 -16.63 42.98 -0.18
C VAL A 21 -17.95 43.65 0.20
N ASP A 22 -19.04 42.91 0.03
CA ASP A 22 -20.32 43.21 0.69
C ASP A 22 -20.30 42.70 2.16
N GLY A 23 -19.31 43.17 2.92
CA GLY A 23 -19.23 43.06 4.39
C GLY A 23 -18.96 41.68 5.01
N SER A 24 -18.97 40.57 4.27
CA SER A 24 -18.70 39.25 4.87
C SER A 24 -17.21 38.96 5.02
N LEU A 25 -16.74 38.78 6.26
CA LEU A 25 -15.38 38.37 6.63
C LEU A 25 -14.91 37.12 5.87
N THR A 26 -15.83 36.22 5.51
CA THR A 26 -15.53 34.99 4.75
C THR A 26 -15.12 35.28 3.30
N SER A 27 -15.72 36.28 2.65
CA SER A 27 -15.36 36.69 1.28
C SER A 27 -13.96 37.30 1.24
N MET A 28 -13.65 38.16 2.23
CA MET A 28 -12.34 38.78 2.35
C MET A 28 -11.23 37.75 2.60
N VAL A 29 -11.47 36.76 3.46
CA VAL A 29 -10.53 35.66 3.72
C VAL A 29 -10.33 34.79 2.48
N LEU A 30 -11.39 34.50 1.70
CA LEU A 30 -11.27 33.71 0.47
C LEU A 30 -10.48 34.44 -0.61
N VAL A 31 -10.73 35.73 -0.84
CA VAL A 31 -10.03 36.52 -1.86
C VAL A 31 -8.55 36.70 -1.51
N THR A 32 -8.26 37.00 -0.24
CA THR A 32 -6.87 37.13 0.24
C THR A 32 -6.12 35.80 0.18
N SER A 33 -6.76 34.70 0.56
CA SER A 33 -6.18 33.35 0.45
C SER A 33 -5.91 32.98 -1.01
N ALA A 34 -6.86 33.22 -1.91
CA ALA A 34 -6.71 32.97 -3.34
C ALA A 34 -5.56 33.79 -3.94
N PHE A 35 -5.42 35.06 -3.54
CA PHE A 35 -4.33 35.92 -4.00
C PHE A 35 -2.96 35.47 -3.48
N ILE A 36 -2.83 35.15 -2.19
CA ILE A 36 -1.57 34.64 -1.61
C ILE A 36 -1.18 33.31 -2.27
N LEU A 37 -2.14 32.40 -2.49
CA LEU A 37 -1.89 31.14 -3.18
C LEU A 37 -1.47 31.36 -4.64
N SER A 38 -2.08 32.33 -5.33
CA SER A 38 -1.70 32.71 -6.70
C SER A 38 -0.30 33.30 -6.75
N LEU A 39 0.03 34.22 -5.85
CA LEU A 39 1.35 34.84 -5.76
C LEU A 39 2.44 33.83 -5.41
N ALA A 40 2.16 32.91 -4.47
CA ALA A 40 3.05 31.81 -4.13
C ALA A 40 3.23 30.83 -5.32
N TYR A 41 2.17 30.56 -6.08
CA TYR A 41 2.23 29.75 -7.30
C TYR A 41 3.10 30.41 -8.37
N PHE A 42 2.87 31.70 -8.66
CA PHE A 42 3.66 32.46 -9.65
C PHE A 42 5.12 32.63 -9.21
N SER A 43 5.38 32.90 -7.93
CA SER A 43 6.74 32.98 -7.38
C SER A 43 7.47 31.64 -7.53
N LYS A 44 6.82 30.52 -7.20
CA LYS A 44 7.36 29.17 -7.40
C LYS A 44 7.58 28.82 -8.88
N MET A 45 6.73 29.35 -9.77
CA MET A 45 6.87 29.17 -11.22
C MET A 45 8.05 29.97 -11.77
N SER A 46 8.29 31.19 -11.26
CA SER A 46 9.44 32.04 -11.61
C SER A 46 10.76 31.52 -11.04
N LEU A 47 10.76 30.94 -9.85
CA LEU A 47 11.95 30.30 -9.23
C LEU A 47 12.36 28.99 -9.92
N LYS A 48 11.50 28.41 -10.76
CA LYS A 48 11.76 27.16 -11.49
C LYS A 48 12.74 27.30 -12.66
N HIS A 49 13.24 28.50 -12.96
CA HIS A 49 14.05 28.80 -14.14
C HIS A 49 15.57 28.90 -13.91
N TYR A 50 16.11 28.42 -12.78
CA TYR A 50 17.56 28.26 -12.65
C TYR A 50 17.99 26.87 -13.16
N GLU A 51 17.86 26.66 -14.47
CA GLU A 51 18.20 25.40 -15.14
C GLU A 51 19.61 25.47 -15.73
N SER A 52 20.40 24.42 -15.48
CA SER A 52 21.72 24.25 -16.12
C SER A 52 21.51 23.85 -17.60
N PRO A 53 22.14 24.54 -18.57
CA PRO A 53 21.86 24.38 -19.99
C PRO A 53 22.14 22.99 -20.61
N ASN A 54 22.72 22.04 -19.86
CA ASN A 54 23.12 20.71 -20.36
C ASN A 54 22.29 19.53 -19.80
N THR A 55 21.20 19.76 -19.08
CA THR A 55 20.41 18.66 -18.47
C THR A 55 19.18 18.30 -19.31
N LYS A 56 19.13 17.08 -19.87
CA LYS A 56 17.94 16.55 -20.58
C LYS A 56 16.94 15.98 -19.56
N TYR A 57 15.83 16.65 -19.36
CA TYR A 57 14.71 16.15 -18.54
C TYR A 57 13.82 15.18 -19.33
N PRO A 58 13.09 14.27 -18.66
CA PRO A 58 12.05 13.48 -19.31
C PRO A 58 10.98 14.38 -19.98
N PRO A 59 10.37 13.93 -21.09
CA PRO A 59 9.20 14.59 -21.66
C PRO A 59 8.12 14.84 -20.60
N TYR A 60 7.59 16.07 -20.56
CA TYR A 60 6.57 16.46 -19.60
C TYR A 60 5.19 16.54 -20.26
N ILE A 61 4.21 15.81 -19.72
CA ILE A 61 2.83 15.80 -20.20
C ILE A 61 2.12 17.05 -19.67
N HIS A 62 1.96 18.05 -20.54
CA HIS A 62 1.28 19.29 -20.20
C HIS A 62 -0.19 19.05 -19.77
N SER A 63 -0.65 19.77 -18.74
CA SER A 63 -2.06 19.81 -18.33
C SER A 63 -2.54 21.27 -18.32
N SER A 64 -3.75 21.50 -18.82
CA SER A 64 -4.41 22.81 -18.78
C SER A 64 -5.00 23.14 -17.40
N ILE A 65 -5.01 22.20 -16.45
CA ILE A 65 -5.54 22.40 -15.10
C ILE A 65 -4.36 22.59 -14.13
N PRO A 66 -4.08 23.83 -13.67
CA PRO A 66 -3.01 24.10 -12.72
C PRO A 66 -3.21 23.32 -11.42
N PHE A 67 -2.12 22.98 -10.75
CA PHE A 67 -2.07 22.19 -9.50
C PHE A 67 -2.63 20.75 -9.62
N LEU A 68 -3.90 20.57 -9.98
CA LEU A 68 -4.52 19.25 -10.10
C LEU A 68 -3.83 18.39 -11.16
N GLY A 69 -3.40 19.01 -12.26
CA GLY A 69 -2.69 18.34 -13.34
C GLY A 69 -3.55 17.25 -14.00
N HIS A 70 -3.08 16.01 -13.98
CA HIS A 70 -3.75 14.85 -14.57
C HIS A 70 -4.44 13.96 -13.53
N ALA A 71 -4.62 14.42 -12.29
CA ALA A 71 -5.13 13.58 -11.19
C ALA A 71 -6.49 12.93 -11.48
N ILE A 72 -7.40 13.61 -12.20
CA ILE A 72 -8.71 13.04 -12.56
C ILE A 72 -8.58 11.94 -13.62
N ALA A 73 -7.84 12.21 -14.70
CA ALA A 73 -7.65 11.25 -15.79
C ALA A 73 -6.93 9.98 -15.29
N PHE A 74 -5.82 10.19 -14.55
CA PHE A 74 -5.07 9.12 -13.93
C PHE A 74 -5.90 8.35 -12.90
N GLY A 75 -6.67 9.04 -12.05
CA GLY A 75 -7.48 8.39 -11.02
C GLY A 75 -8.65 7.57 -11.56
N LYS A 76 -9.18 7.90 -12.75
CA LYS A 76 -10.25 7.14 -13.39
C LYS A 76 -9.74 5.86 -14.04
N ASN A 77 -8.76 5.99 -14.94
CA ASN A 77 -8.22 4.88 -15.73
C ASN A 77 -6.67 4.96 -15.74
N PRO A 78 -6.00 4.54 -14.67
CA PRO A 78 -4.55 4.71 -14.54
C PRO A 78 -3.76 3.91 -15.56
N ILE A 79 -4.23 2.71 -15.93
CA ILE A 79 -3.54 1.84 -16.89
C ILE A 79 -3.61 2.46 -18.29
N ASP A 80 -4.81 2.78 -18.79
CA ASP A 80 -4.99 3.42 -20.10
C ASP A 80 -4.17 4.72 -20.20
N PHE A 81 -4.18 5.55 -19.15
CA PHE A 81 -3.38 6.77 -19.12
C PHE A 81 -1.88 6.50 -19.29
N LEU A 82 -1.36 5.46 -18.62
CA LEU A 82 0.06 5.11 -18.69
C LEU A 82 0.42 4.46 -20.03
N GLU A 83 -0.47 3.66 -20.62
CA GLU A 83 -0.29 3.07 -21.95
C GLU A 83 -0.28 4.15 -23.04
N ASP A 84 -1.25 5.07 -23.03
CA ASP A 84 -1.30 6.22 -23.95
C ASP A 84 -0.05 7.09 -23.82
N ALA A 85 0.38 7.35 -22.58
CA ALA A 85 1.59 8.12 -22.32
C ALA A 85 2.85 7.38 -22.79
N TYR A 86 2.92 6.06 -22.62
CA TYR A 86 4.02 5.25 -23.14
C TYR A 86 4.10 5.31 -24.66
N CYS A 87 2.98 5.15 -25.36
CA CYS A 87 2.94 5.21 -26.82
C CYS A 87 3.38 6.58 -27.38
N LYS A 88 3.10 7.67 -26.65
CA LYS A 88 3.39 9.04 -27.12
C LYS A 88 4.74 9.59 -26.65
N TYR A 89 5.16 9.26 -25.43
CA TYR A 89 6.33 9.85 -24.77
C TYR A 89 7.43 8.85 -24.45
N GLY A 90 7.20 7.55 -24.71
CA GLY A 90 8.18 6.49 -24.50
C GLY A 90 8.23 6.00 -23.04
N PRO A 91 9.33 5.31 -22.65
CA PRO A 91 9.41 4.59 -21.38
C PRO A 91 9.60 5.49 -20.16
N VAL A 92 9.98 6.76 -20.33
CA VAL A 92 10.23 7.70 -19.23
C VAL A 92 9.57 9.03 -19.53
N PHE A 93 8.60 9.40 -18.71
CA PHE A 93 7.88 10.67 -18.86
C PHE A 93 7.45 11.21 -17.50
N SER A 94 7.20 12.51 -17.45
CA SER A 94 6.78 13.22 -16.25
C SER A 94 5.43 13.89 -16.42
N PHE A 95 4.65 13.96 -15.34
CA PHE A 95 3.39 14.69 -15.33
C PHE A 95 3.06 15.16 -13.91
N THR A 96 2.15 16.13 -13.78
CA THR A 96 1.74 16.63 -12.46
C THR A 96 0.43 16.00 -12.00
N MET A 97 0.38 15.66 -10.72
CA MET A 97 -0.86 15.37 -9.98
C MET A 97 -0.82 16.07 -8.63
N VAL A 98 -1.86 16.84 -8.33
CA VAL A 98 -2.07 17.51 -7.02
C VAL A 98 -0.81 18.23 -6.50
N GLY A 99 -0.21 19.06 -7.35
CA GLY A 99 0.93 19.91 -7.02
C GLY A 99 2.28 19.17 -6.91
N LYS A 100 2.32 17.88 -7.24
CA LYS A 100 3.53 17.05 -7.28
C LYS A 100 3.84 16.61 -8.71
N THR A 101 5.11 16.57 -9.06
CA THR A 101 5.58 15.98 -10.33
C THR A 101 5.90 14.52 -10.08
N PHE A 102 5.32 13.65 -10.91
CA PHE A 102 5.61 12.23 -10.97
C PHE A 102 6.40 11.96 -12.24
N THR A 103 7.39 11.07 -12.15
CA THR A 103 8.10 10.53 -13.30
C THR A 103 7.91 9.03 -13.30
N TYR A 104 7.30 8.50 -14.36
CA TYR A 104 7.10 7.06 -14.52
C TYR A 104 8.26 6.45 -15.28
N LEU A 105 8.57 5.20 -14.92
CA LEU A 105 9.61 4.36 -15.51
C LEU A 105 8.94 3.07 -15.97
N LEU A 106 8.58 3.00 -17.26
CA LEU A 106 7.84 1.89 -17.84
C LEU A 106 8.76 1.00 -18.69
N GLY A 107 8.53 -0.31 -18.61
CA GLY A 107 9.38 -1.32 -19.23
C GLY A 107 10.61 -1.67 -18.39
N SER A 108 11.20 -2.83 -18.67
CA SER A 108 12.26 -3.42 -17.85
C SER A 108 13.49 -2.52 -17.71
N GLU A 109 13.94 -1.93 -18.82
CA GLU A 109 15.16 -1.09 -18.84
C GLU A 109 14.99 0.19 -18.01
N ALA A 110 13.85 0.87 -18.12
CA ALA A 110 13.61 2.09 -17.36
C ALA A 110 13.36 1.79 -15.88
N ALA A 111 12.54 0.78 -15.59
CA ALA A 111 12.19 0.39 -14.22
C ALA A 111 13.40 -0.13 -13.43
N ALA A 112 14.43 -0.66 -14.10
CA ALA A 112 15.67 -1.10 -13.47
C ALA A 112 16.33 0.02 -12.65
N LEU A 113 16.17 1.30 -13.03
CA LEU A 113 16.62 2.42 -12.21
C LEU A 113 15.99 2.36 -10.81
N LEU A 114 14.66 2.30 -10.71
CA LEU A 114 13.97 2.27 -9.42
C LEU A 114 14.32 1.04 -8.59
N PHE A 115 14.41 -0.14 -9.22
CA PHE A 115 14.65 -1.40 -8.51
C PHE A 115 16.10 -1.58 -8.05
N ASN A 116 17.08 -0.98 -8.75
CA ASN A 116 18.50 -1.09 -8.42
C ASN A 116 19.04 0.11 -7.62
N SER A 117 18.30 1.22 -7.54
CA SER A 117 18.70 2.39 -6.75
C SER A 117 18.75 2.08 -5.26
N LYS A 118 19.69 2.73 -4.58
CA LYS A 118 19.74 2.73 -3.12
C LYS A 118 18.67 3.65 -2.54
N ASN A 119 18.28 3.40 -1.29
CA ASN A 119 17.22 4.15 -0.63
C ASN A 119 17.65 5.59 -0.23
N GLU A 120 18.95 5.87 -0.20
CA GLU A 120 19.47 7.23 -0.03
C GLU A 120 19.22 8.10 -1.26
N ASP A 121 19.14 7.50 -2.45
CA ASP A 121 18.94 8.16 -3.73
C ASP A 121 17.45 8.23 -4.11
N LEU A 122 16.79 7.07 -4.12
CA LEU A 122 15.36 6.92 -4.36
C LEU A 122 14.69 6.38 -3.10
N ASN A 123 14.15 7.30 -2.30
CA ASN A 123 13.73 7.05 -0.93
C ASN A 123 12.26 6.61 -0.83
N ALA A 124 11.99 5.53 -0.10
CA ALA A 124 10.63 5.03 0.10
C ALA A 124 9.89 5.75 1.25
N GLU A 125 10.59 6.05 2.35
CA GLU A 125 9.98 6.58 3.57
C GLU A 125 9.35 7.97 3.34
N ASP A 126 9.98 8.81 2.53
CA ASP A 126 9.51 10.15 2.15
C ASP A 126 8.12 10.13 1.47
N VAL A 127 7.76 9.00 0.86
CA VAL A 127 6.48 8.83 0.17
C VAL A 127 5.47 8.11 1.05
N TYR A 128 5.89 7.03 1.72
CA TYR A 128 4.96 6.12 2.39
C TYR A 128 4.71 6.42 3.87
N SER A 129 5.66 7.02 4.60
CA SER A 129 5.55 7.26 6.06
C SER A 129 4.25 7.93 6.46
N LYS A 130 3.82 8.97 5.73
CA LYS A 130 2.58 9.71 6.02
C LYS A 130 1.32 8.85 5.99
N LEU A 131 1.31 7.83 5.13
CA LEU A 131 0.20 6.90 4.98
C LEU A 131 0.29 5.76 6.00
N THR A 132 1.48 5.21 6.17
CA THR A 132 1.67 3.95 6.91
C THR A 132 1.92 4.15 8.40
N THR A 133 2.64 5.19 8.82
CA THR A 133 2.97 5.41 10.25
C THR A 133 1.72 5.55 11.12
N PRO A 134 0.66 6.27 10.73
CA PRO A 134 -0.56 6.33 11.54
C PRO A 134 -1.35 5.01 11.61
N VAL A 135 -1.05 4.04 10.72
CA VAL A 135 -1.70 2.74 10.67
C VAL A 135 -0.89 1.69 11.43
N PHE A 136 0.41 1.55 11.11
CA PHE A 136 1.30 0.56 11.72
C PHE A 136 1.82 1.01 13.08
N GLY A 137 1.95 2.32 13.30
CA GLY A 137 2.53 2.89 14.50
C GLY A 137 3.94 3.42 14.27
N LYS A 138 4.50 4.02 15.32
CA LYS A 138 5.88 4.52 15.33
C LYS A 138 6.86 3.37 15.49
N GLY A 139 8.12 3.62 15.12
CA GLY A 139 9.21 2.66 15.33
C GLY A 139 9.21 1.47 14.37
N VAL A 140 8.32 1.43 13.38
CA VAL A 140 8.21 0.31 12.44
C VAL A 140 8.09 0.76 10.99
N ALA A 141 8.48 -0.11 10.07
CA ALA A 141 8.32 0.09 8.62
C ALA A 141 8.93 1.42 8.13
N TYR A 142 8.12 2.32 7.57
CA TYR A 142 8.58 3.56 6.97
C TYR A 142 8.72 4.72 7.96
N ASP A 143 8.50 4.50 9.27
CA ASP A 143 8.74 5.51 10.31
C ASP A 143 10.22 5.61 10.74
N ILE A 144 11.01 4.58 10.42
CA ILE A 144 12.40 4.42 10.86
C ILE A 144 13.38 4.47 9.68
N PRO A 145 14.67 4.71 9.93
CA PRO A 145 15.71 4.57 8.90
C PRO A 145 15.68 3.20 8.22
N ASN A 146 15.96 3.18 6.92
CA ASN A 146 15.91 1.97 6.10
C ASN A 146 16.77 0.83 6.64
N THR A 147 17.91 1.14 7.25
CA THR A 147 18.80 0.15 7.87
C THR A 147 18.12 -0.65 8.98
N LEU A 148 17.36 0.03 9.86
CA LEU A 148 16.58 -0.61 10.92
C LEU A 148 15.38 -1.37 10.34
N PHE A 149 14.71 -0.82 9.32
CA PHE A 149 13.62 -1.52 8.65
C PHE A 149 14.08 -2.82 7.96
N LEU A 150 15.29 -2.84 7.39
CA LEU A 150 15.88 -4.07 6.84
C LEU A 150 16.10 -5.14 7.92
N GLU A 151 16.44 -4.74 9.15
CA GLU A 151 16.54 -5.67 10.29
C GLU A 151 15.16 -6.22 10.68
N GLN A 152 14.15 -5.36 10.84
CA GLN A 152 12.77 -5.80 11.09
C GLN A 152 12.25 -6.74 10.00
N LYS A 153 12.52 -6.45 8.73
CA LYS A 153 12.16 -7.31 7.60
C LYS A 153 12.88 -8.66 7.66
N LYS A 154 14.13 -8.69 8.14
CA LYS A 154 14.88 -9.94 8.34
C LYS A 154 14.23 -10.78 9.45
N MET A 155 13.81 -10.16 10.56
CA MET A 155 13.10 -10.84 11.65
C MET A 155 11.74 -11.42 11.20
N LEU A 156 10.98 -10.68 10.39
CA LEU A 156 9.75 -11.23 9.80
C LEU A 156 10.06 -12.40 8.86
N LYS A 157 11.12 -12.29 8.05
CA LYS A 157 11.54 -13.36 7.13
C LYS A 157 11.94 -14.63 7.87
N THR A 158 12.51 -14.57 9.08
CA THR A 158 12.85 -15.78 9.83
C THR A 158 11.62 -16.57 10.24
N GLY A 159 10.48 -15.93 10.50
CA GLY A 159 9.21 -16.61 10.75
C GLY A 159 8.48 -17.08 9.48
N LEU A 160 8.94 -16.68 8.29
CA LEU A 160 8.38 -17.07 6.99
C LEU A 160 9.26 -18.14 6.33
N ASN A 161 9.31 -19.32 6.95
CA ASN A 161 10.17 -20.43 6.54
C ASN A 161 9.36 -21.73 6.28
N ILE A 162 10.02 -22.74 5.71
CA ILE A 162 9.37 -24.00 5.31
C ILE A 162 8.75 -24.74 6.51
N ALA A 163 9.38 -24.72 7.69
CA ALA A 163 8.83 -25.38 8.88
C ALA A 163 7.50 -24.74 9.29
N GLN A 164 7.43 -23.40 9.26
CA GLN A 164 6.21 -22.64 9.51
C GLN A 164 5.16 -22.87 8.42
N PHE A 165 5.55 -22.86 7.14
CA PHE A 165 4.61 -23.13 6.04
C PHE A 165 3.99 -24.54 6.11
N LYS A 166 4.75 -25.56 6.55
CA LYS A 166 4.21 -26.90 6.79
C LYS A 166 3.12 -26.91 7.86
N GLN A 167 3.24 -26.07 8.88
CA GLN A 167 2.20 -25.89 9.89
C GLN A 167 1.02 -25.06 9.36
N HIS A 168 1.26 -24.10 8.48
CA HIS A 168 0.20 -23.22 7.95
C HIS A 168 -0.81 -23.95 7.06
N ILE A 169 -0.38 -24.92 6.24
CA ILE A 169 -1.27 -25.57 5.25
C ILE A 169 -2.54 -26.15 5.89
N PRO A 170 -2.48 -27.04 6.91
CA PRO A 170 -3.69 -27.59 7.51
C PRO A 170 -4.56 -26.50 8.17
N LEU A 171 -3.96 -25.44 8.74
CA LEU A 171 -4.70 -24.34 9.35
C LEU A 171 -5.50 -23.54 8.31
N ILE A 172 -4.89 -23.28 7.15
CA ILE A 172 -5.54 -22.56 6.04
C ILE A 172 -6.68 -23.40 5.46
N GLU A 173 -6.44 -24.70 5.26
CA GLU A 173 -7.42 -25.63 4.74
C GLU A 173 -8.64 -25.77 5.67
N GLU A 174 -8.41 -25.97 6.96
CA GLU A 174 -9.47 -26.04 7.97
C GLU A 174 -10.34 -24.77 8.01
N GLU A 175 -9.71 -23.59 8.05
CA GLU A 175 -10.43 -22.31 8.02
C GLU A 175 -11.22 -22.15 6.72
N THR A 176 -10.66 -22.59 5.58
CA THR A 176 -11.33 -22.51 4.27
C THR A 176 -12.56 -23.41 4.24
N ILE A 177 -12.43 -24.67 4.66
CA ILE A 177 -13.53 -25.63 4.73
C ILE A 177 -14.62 -25.11 5.66
N GLU A 178 -14.26 -24.70 6.88
CA GLU A 178 -15.21 -24.22 7.87
C GLU A 178 -15.95 -22.96 7.38
N TYR A 179 -15.21 -22.02 6.80
CA TYR A 179 -15.79 -20.79 6.29
C TYR A 179 -16.79 -21.03 5.16
N PHE A 180 -16.49 -21.94 4.23
CA PHE A 180 -17.36 -22.21 3.09
C PHE A 180 -18.56 -23.12 3.42
N LYS A 181 -18.65 -23.77 4.59
CA LYS A 181 -19.87 -24.48 5.03
C LYS A 181 -21.12 -23.59 4.98
N ARG A 182 -20.96 -22.29 5.30
CA ARG A 182 -22.06 -21.30 5.27
C ARG A 182 -22.59 -20.99 3.86
N TRP A 183 -21.93 -21.47 2.81
CA TRP A 183 -22.36 -21.26 1.42
C TRP A 183 -23.44 -22.23 0.96
N GLY A 184 -23.63 -23.36 1.65
CA GLY A 184 -24.54 -24.42 1.22
C GLY A 184 -24.11 -25.05 -0.10
N ASP A 185 -25.04 -25.76 -0.76
CA ASP A 185 -24.71 -26.54 -1.96
C ASP A 185 -24.59 -25.69 -3.24
N SER A 186 -25.32 -24.56 -3.33
CA SER A 186 -25.24 -23.62 -4.46
C SER A 186 -25.80 -22.25 -4.11
N GLY A 187 -25.43 -21.22 -4.88
CA GLY A 187 -25.99 -19.87 -4.73
C GLY A 187 -25.21 -18.78 -5.46
N VAL A 188 -25.65 -17.53 -5.28
CA VAL A 188 -24.98 -16.32 -5.80
C VAL A 188 -24.55 -15.48 -4.60
N LYS A 189 -23.24 -15.26 -4.46
CA LYS A 189 -22.62 -14.52 -3.35
C LYS A 189 -21.45 -13.69 -3.86
N ASN A 190 -21.04 -12.69 -3.07
CA ASN A 190 -19.86 -11.89 -3.39
C ASN A 190 -18.57 -12.64 -3.02
N LEU A 191 -17.83 -13.09 -4.03
CA LEU A 191 -16.58 -13.84 -3.83
C LEU A 191 -15.47 -12.98 -3.21
N PHE A 192 -15.40 -11.68 -3.52
CA PHE A 192 -14.35 -10.81 -2.99
C PHE A 192 -14.55 -10.51 -1.50
N GLU A 193 -15.78 -10.21 -1.08
CA GLU A 193 -16.12 -10.07 0.35
C GLU A 193 -15.79 -11.37 1.08
N ALA A 194 -16.14 -12.50 0.47
CA ALA A 194 -15.94 -13.78 1.11
C ALA A 194 -14.45 -14.15 1.28
N LEU A 195 -13.64 -13.95 0.24
CA LEU A 195 -12.20 -14.19 0.32
C LEU A 195 -11.51 -13.18 1.23
N SER A 196 -12.01 -11.94 1.32
CA SER A 196 -11.49 -10.97 2.29
C SER A 196 -11.76 -11.46 3.72
N GLU A 197 -12.99 -11.86 4.05
CA GLU A 197 -13.26 -12.42 5.37
C GLU A 197 -12.49 -13.71 5.66
N LEU A 198 -12.33 -14.62 4.70
CA LEU A 198 -11.56 -15.85 4.89
C LEU A 198 -10.08 -15.54 5.15
N ILE A 199 -9.47 -14.66 4.36
CA ILE A 199 -8.02 -14.43 4.43
C ILE A 199 -7.62 -13.73 5.72
N ILE A 200 -8.50 -12.93 6.34
CA ILE A 200 -8.15 -12.30 7.62
C ILE A 200 -8.07 -13.35 8.72
N LEU A 201 -8.91 -14.40 8.63
CA LEU A 201 -8.90 -15.54 9.56
C LEU A 201 -7.64 -16.38 9.33
N THR A 202 -7.34 -16.76 8.09
CA THR A 202 -6.16 -17.60 7.78
C THR A 202 -4.86 -16.85 8.07
N ALA A 203 -4.73 -15.60 7.62
CA ALA A 203 -3.55 -14.78 7.86
C ALA A 203 -3.34 -14.54 9.35
N SER A 204 -4.39 -14.25 10.13
CA SER A 204 -4.21 -14.11 11.58
C SER A 204 -3.83 -15.43 12.25
N ARG A 205 -4.46 -16.55 11.88
CA ARG A 205 -4.15 -17.86 12.45
C ARG A 205 -2.68 -18.26 12.20
N CYS A 206 -2.17 -18.00 11.01
CA CYS A 206 -0.79 -18.32 10.64
C CYS A 206 0.24 -17.29 11.13
N LEU A 207 -0.08 -16.00 11.08
CA LEU A 207 0.89 -14.91 11.26
C LEU A 207 0.84 -14.25 12.64
N HIS A 208 -0.23 -14.45 13.40
CA HIS A 208 -0.39 -13.88 14.74
C HIS A 208 -0.49 -14.93 15.85
N GLY A 209 -0.79 -16.18 15.49
CA GLY A 209 -1.02 -17.26 16.45
C GLY A 209 -2.47 -17.39 16.89
N LYS A 210 -2.77 -18.51 17.55
CA LYS A 210 -4.14 -18.93 17.94
C LYS A 210 -4.80 -17.93 18.89
N GLU A 211 -4.04 -17.29 19.79
CA GLU A 211 -4.58 -16.36 20.78
C GLU A 211 -5.21 -15.14 20.12
N ILE A 212 -4.52 -14.55 19.15
CA ILE A 212 -5.03 -13.39 18.40
C ILE A 212 -6.15 -13.82 17.47
N ARG A 213 -6.00 -14.97 16.79
CA ARG A 213 -7.06 -15.53 15.94
C ARG A 213 -8.36 -15.79 16.70
N ASN A 214 -8.29 -16.24 17.95
CA ASN A 214 -9.48 -16.48 18.78
C ASN A 214 -10.18 -15.20 19.22
N LEU A 215 -9.47 -14.07 19.21
CA LEU A 215 -10.04 -12.75 19.49
C LEU A 215 -10.67 -12.10 18.26
N LEU A 216 -10.39 -12.60 17.05
CA LEU A 216 -11.00 -12.13 15.81
C LEU A 216 -12.50 -12.47 15.76
N ASN A 217 -13.29 -11.46 16.08
CA ASN A 217 -14.73 -11.42 15.87
C ASN A 217 -15.09 -10.18 15.03
N GLU A 218 -16.39 -9.98 14.76
CA GLU A 218 -16.89 -8.84 13.98
C GLU A 218 -16.37 -7.48 14.49
N LYS A 219 -16.21 -7.30 15.81
CA LYS A 219 -15.70 -6.05 16.38
C LYS A 219 -14.24 -5.83 16.00
N VAL A 220 -13.40 -6.86 16.06
CA VAL A 220 -11.98 -6.77 15.70
C VAL A 220 -11.81 -6.63 14.19
N ALA A 221 -12.62 -7.33 13.39
CA ALA A 221 -12.66 -7.15 11.94
C ALA A 221 -13.00 -5.70 11.56
N GLN A 222 -13.97 -5.07 12.24
CA GLN A 222 -14.29 -3.66 12.02
C GLN A 222 -13.13 -2.71 12.39
N LEU A 223 -12.31 -3.05 13.40
CA LEU A 223 -11.12 -2.27 13.72
C LEU A 223 -10.09 -2.34 12.59
N TYR A 224 -9.91 -3.50 11.95
CA TYR A 224 -9.05 -3.61 10.77
C TYR A 224 -9.60 -2.80 9.59
N ALA A 225 -10.91 -2.85 9.34
CA ALA A 225 -11.53 -2.01 8.32
C ALA A 225 -11.36 -0.49 8.61
N ASP A 226 -11.42 -0.08 9.88
CA ASP A 226 -11.15 1.31 10.28
C ASP A 226 -9.66 1.69 10.11
N LEU A 227 -8.72 0.76 10.30
CA LEU A 227 -7.30 0.94 9.96
C LEU A 227 -7.09 1.09 8.45
N ASP A 228 -7.74 0.24 7.65
CA ASP A 228 -7.70 0.28 6.19
C ASP A 228 -8.26 1.59 5.64
N GLY A 229 -9.31 2.12 6.26
CA GLY A 229 -9.83 3.46 6.01
C GLY A 229 -8.82 4.59 6.23
N GLY A 230 -7.64 4.29 6.77
CA GLY A 230 -6.47 5.17 6.83
C GLY A 230 -5.76 5.36 5.49
N PHE A 231 -5.82 4.39 4.56
CA PHE A 231 -5.15 4.44 3.26
C PHE A 231 -6.02 5.10 2.19
N THR A 232 -6.36 6.38 2.41
CA THR A 232 -7.19 7.15 1.50
C THR A 232 -6.38 8.17 0.70
N HIS A 233 -6.89 8.57 -0.47
CA HIS A 233 -6.37 9.73 -1.20
C HIS A 233 -6.30 10.99 -0.33
N ALA A 234 -7.27 11.15 0.57
CA ALA A 234 -7.27 12.21 1.57
C ALA A 234 -6.07 12.12 2.53
N ALA A 235 -5.74 10.93 3.05
CA ALA A 235 -4.56 10.72 3.90
C ALA A 235 -3.24 10.99 3.18
N TRP A 236 -3.18 10.78 1.87
CA TRP A 236 -1.98 11.06 1.08
C TRP A 236 -1.78 12.58 0.85
N LEU A 237 -2.87 13.32 0.65
CA LEU A 237 -2.85 14.74 0.25
C LEU A 237 -2.92 15.71 1.42
N LEU A 238 -3.69 15.37 2.45
CA LEU A 238 -4.05 16.27 3.52
C LEU A 238 -3.13 16.05 4.73
N PRO A 239 -2.83 17.10 5.51
CA PRO A 239 -2.08 16.95 6.76
C PRO A 239 -2.76 15.98 7.73
N SER A 240 -1.96 15.10 8.36
CA SER A 240 -2.45 14.04 9.25
C SER A 240 -3.14 14.54 10.53
N TRP A 241 -2.92 15.80 10.92
CA TRP A 241 -3.55 16.43 12.09
C TRP A 241 -4.99 16.88 11.85
N LEU A 242 -5.50 16.82 10.61
CA LEU A 242 -6.89 17.19 10.34
C LEU A 242 -7.86 16.20 10.99
N PRO A 243 -8.92 16.66 11.67
CA PRO A 243 -9.82 15.81 12.45
C PRO A 243 -10.88 15.11 11.57
N LEU A 244 -10.47 14.55 10.43
CA LEU A 244 -11.38 13.84 9.53
C LEU A 244 -11.96 12.59 10.21
N PRO A 245 -13.24 12.25 9.98
CA PRO A 245 -13.86 11.06 10.60
C PRO A 245 -13.08 9.76 10.34
N SER A 246 -12.49 9.59 9.14
CA SER A 246 -11.65 8.43 8.83
C SER A 246 -10.36 8.40 9.65
N PHE A 247 -9.69 9.54 9.83
CA PHE A 247 -8.43 9.61 10.61
C PHE A 247 -8.69 9.32 12.09
N ARG A 248 -9.78 9.86 12.64
CA ARG A 248 -10.17 9.58 14.04
C ARG A 248 -10.52 8.11 14.25
N ARG A 249 -11.21 7.49 13.28
CA ARG A 249 -11.51 6.04 13.33
C ARG A 249 -10.25 5.20 13.24
N ARG A 250 -9.36 5.48 12.28
CA ARG A 250 -8.04 4.85 12.16
C ARG A 250 -7.25 4.92 13.46
N ASP A 251 -7.09 6.12 14.04
CA ASP A 251 -6.27 6.31 15.24
C ASP A 251 -6.88 5.61 16.47
N ARG A 252 -8.22 5.57 16.56
CA ARG A 252 -8.93 4.81 17.60
C ARG A 252 -8.74 3.31 17.42
N ALA A 253 -8.83 2.82 16.17
CA ALA A 253 -8.65 1.41 15.85
C ALA A 253 -7.22 0.95 16.11
N HIS A 254 -6.24 1.75 15.72
CA HIS A 254 -4.81 1.53 16.00
C HIS A 254 -4.55 1.31 17.49
N LYS A 255 -5.04 2.22 18.35
CA LYS A 255 -4.89 2.09 19.80
C LYS A 255 -5.54 0.83 20.35
N LYS A 256 -6.75 0.50 19.90
CA LYS A 256 -7.47 -0.70 20.36
C LYS A 256 -6.78 -1.99 19.94
N ILE A 257 -6.32 -2.08 18.70
CA ILE A 257 -5.59 -3.27 18.20
C ILE A 257 -4.26 -3.41 18.93
N LYS A 258 -3.50 -2.32 19.12
CA LYS A 258 -2.27 -2.37 19.91
C LYS A 258 -2.50 -2.86 21.33
N ASN A 259 -3.56 -2.41 22.01
CA ASN A 259 -3.88 -2.89 23.35
C ASN A 259 -4.18 -4.41 23.37
N ILE A 260 -4.89 -4.93 22.36
CA ILE A 260 -5.11 -6.38 22.22
C ILE A 260 -3.77 -7.11 22.10
N PHE A 261 -2.86 -6.60 21.26
CA PHE A 261 -1.53 -7.20 21.10
C PHE A 261 -0.68 -7.09 22.35
N TYR A 262 -0.73 -5.99 23.10
CA TYR A 262 -0.04 -5.87 24.38
C TYR A 262 -0.49 -6.90 25.39
N ASP A 263 -1.80 -7.12 25.52
CA ASP A 263 -2.33 -8.13 26.42
C ASP A 263 -1.87 -9.55 26.05
N VAL A 264 -1.83 -9.86 24.74
CA VAL A 264 -1.35 -11.16 24.25
C VAL A 264 0.15 -11.31 24.44
N ILE A 265 0.94 -10.30 24.06
CA ILE A 265 2.40 -10.27 24.22
C ILE A 265 2.78 -10.48 25.69
N LYS A 266 2.13 -9.74 26.61
CA LYS A 266 2.34 -9.87 28.05
C LYS A 266 2.06 -11.29 28.53
N LYS A 267 0.89 -11.84 28.19
CA LYS A 267 0.53 -13.22 28.55
C LYS A 267 1.52 -14.25 28.00
N ARG A 268 2.01 -14.06 26.77
CA ARG A 268 2.98 -14.97 26.15
C ARG A 268 4.33 -14.92 26.86
N ARG A 269 4.79 -13.74 27.30
CA ARG A 269 6.02 -13.59 28.10
C ARG A 269 5.90 -14.20 29.50
N GLU A 270 4.72 -14.16 30.10
CA GLU A 270 4.44 -14.75 31.44
C GLU A 270 4.21 -16.27 31.40
N SER A 271 3.90 -16.83 30.22
CA SER A 271 3.67 -18.26 30.02
C SER A 271 4.99 -19.04 30.01
N SER A 272 4.96 -20.28 30.53
CA SER A 272 6.08 -21.23 30.42
C SER A 272 6.08 -22.00 29.11
N THR A 273 5.00 -21.94 28.32
CA THR A 273 4.89 -22.62 27.02
C THR A 273 5.40 -21.73 25.90
N LYS A 274 6.37 -22.24 25.13
CA LYS A 274 6.84 -21.62 23.89
C LYS A 274 6.14 -22.26 22.70
N GLU A 275 5.30 -21.49 22.02
CA GLU A 275 4.71 -21.89 20.74
C GLU A 275 5.70 -21.58 19.62
N ASP A 276 5.81 -22.42 18.61
CA ASP A 276 6.65 -22.18 17.44
C ASP A 276 5.85 -21.40 16.39
N ASP A 277 5.66 -20.09 16.60
CA ASP A 277 4.90 -19.20 15.70
C ASP A 277 5.61 -17.86 15.42
N MET A 278 5.01 -17.05 14.56
CA MET A 278 5.52 -15.71 14.21
C MET A 278 5.62 -14.79 15.43
N LEU A 279 4.65 -14.86 16.37
CA LEU A 279 4.69 -14.03 17.58
C LEU A 279 5.91 -14.39 18.44
N GLN A 280 6.17 -15.68 18.64
CA GLN A 280 7.35 -16.16 19.35
C GLN A 280 8.64 -15.75 18.63
N THR A 281 8.66 -15.84 17.29
CA THR A 281 9.79 -15.39 16.47
C THR A 281 10.12 -13.92 16.73
N LEU A 282 9.11 -13.04 16.83
CA LEU A 282 9.32 -11.62 17.12
C LEU A 282 9.71 -11.37 18.58
N LEU A 283 9.15 -12.13 19.54
CA LEU A 283 9.51 -12.02 20.95
C LEU A 283 10.97 -12.40 21.22
N ASP A 284 11.49 -13.40 20.50
CA ASP A 284 12.86 -13.88 20.62
C ASP A 284 13.85 -13.10 19.73
N ALA A 285 13.37 -12.18 18.88
CA ALA A 285 14.21 -11.40 17.97
C ALA A 285 14.98 -10.28 18.67
N THR A 286 16.20 -10.04 18.18
CA THR A 286 17.06 -8.94 18.60
C THR A 286 17.65 -8.20 17.40
N TYR A 287 17.77 -6.89 17.51
CA TYR A 287 18.54 -6.06 16.59
C TYR A 287 20.03 -6.42 16.65
N ARG A 288 20.81 -5.94 15.68
CA ARG A 288 22.26 -6.21 15.61
C ARG A 288 23.05 -5.72 16.82
N ASP A 289 22.58 -4.68 17.49
CA ASP A 289 23.18 -4.14 18.72
C ASP A 289 22.82 -4.96 19.97
N GLY A 290 22.02 -6.02 19.82
CA GLY A 290 21.57 -6.89 20.90
C GLY A 290 20.27 -6.43 21.58
N THR A 291 19.71 -5.27 21.21
CA THR A 291 18.45 -4.80 21.78
C THR A 291 17.27 -5.64 21.29
N SER A 292 16.35 -5.99 22.19
CA SER A 292 15.11 -6.70 21.85
C SER A 292 14.06 -5.73 21.31
N LEU A 293 13.14 -6.25 20.51
CA LEU A 293 11.96 -5.49 20.09
C LEU A 293 11.10 -5.11 21.30
N THR A 294 10.65 -3.85 21.32
CA THR A 294 9.65 -3.37 22.26
C THR A 294 8.28 -3.93 21.91
N ASP A 295 7.38 -4.01 22.90
CA ASP A 295 6.03 -4.51 22.66
C ASP A 295 5.26 -3.61 21.65
N ASP A 296 5.56 -2.30 21.60
CA ASP A 296 4.98 -1.35 20.62
C ASP A 296 5.45 -1.66 19.19
N GLU A 297 6.73 -2.00 19.00
CA GLU A 297 7.28 -2.43 17.71
C GLU A 297 6.70 -3.78 17.28
N ILE A 298 6.66 -4.77 18.17
CA ILE A 298 6.05 -6.09 17.88
C ILE A 298 4.60 -5.90 17.46
N ALA A 299 3.81 -5.14 18.22
CA ALA A 299 2.42 -4.86 17.89
C ALA A 299 2.30 -4.15 16.53
N GLY A 300 3.16 -3.17 16.24
CA GLY A 300 3.17 -2.49 14.94
C GLY A 300 3.53 -3.39 13.77
N MET A 301 4.52 -4.28 13.95
CA MET A 301 4.91 -5.27 12.96
C MET A 301 3.79 -6.30 12.70
N LEU A 302 3.06 -6.72 13.74
CA LEU A 302 1.90 -7.62 13.59
C LEU A 302 0.75 -6.96 12.80
N ILE A 303 0.47 -5.67 13.05
CA ILE A 303 -0.49 -4.90 12.23
C ILE A 303 -0.04 -4.90 10.76
N GLY A 304 1.22 -4.54 10.51
CA GLY A 304 1.78 -4.48 9.17
C GLY A 304 1.72 -5.83 8.45
N LEU A 305 2.02 -6.92 9.15
CA LEU A 305 2.05 -8.27 8.60
C LEU A 305 0.66 -8.73 8.14
N LEU A 306 -0.39 -8.47 8.94
CA LEU A 306 -1.75 -8.82 8.55
C LEU A 306 -2.22 -8.00 7.35
N LEU A 307 -2.01 -6.69 7.38
CA LEU A 307 -2.42 -5.81 6.28
C LEU A 307 -1.70 -6.15 4.96
N ALA A 308 -0.42 -6.52 5.04
CA ALA A 308 0.35 -6.98 3.90
C ALA A 308 -0.18 -8.31 3.32
N GLY A 309 -0.56 -9.27 4.18
CA GLY A 309 -1.06 -10.58 3.76
C GLY A 309 -2.52 -10.58 3.30
N GLN A 310 -3.33 -9.64 3.82
CA GLN A 310 -4.78 -9.62 3.65
C GLN A 310 -5.22 -9.16 2.26
N HIS A 311 -5.03 -7.87 1.94
CA HIS A 311 -5.60 -7.25 0.75
C HIS A 311 -4.97 -7.78 -0.55
N THR A 312 -3.67 -8.06 -0.50
CA THR A 312 -2.93 -8.59 -1.65
C THR A 312 -3.46 -9.98 -2.03
N SER A 313 -3.67 -10.85 -1.04
CA SER A 313 -4.15 -12.21 -1.26
C SER A 313 -5.65 -12.26 -1.58
N SER A 314 -6.49 -11.39 -0.99
CA SER A 314 -7.94 -11.41 -1.24
C SER A 314 -8.30 -10.93 -2.63
N THR A 315 -7.69 -9.84 -3.09
CA THR A 315 -7.87 -9.35 -4.45
C THR A 315 -7.33 -10.34 -5.49
N THR A 316 -6.15 -10.92 -5.26
CA THR A 316 -5.56 -11.93 -6.15
C THR A 316 -6.44 -13.17 -6.23
N SER A 317 -6.86 -13.72 -5.09
CA SER A 317 -7.72 -14.91 -5.03
C SER A 317 -9.08 -14.66 -5.71
N ALA A 318 -9.67 -13.48 -5.53
CA ALA A 318 -10.93 -13.12 -6.17
C ALA A 318 -10.79 -13.05 -7.70
N TRP A 319 -9.74 -12.39 -8.21
CA TRP A 319 -9.47 -12.34 -9.64
C TRP A 319 -9.21 -13.72 -10.23
N MET A 320 -8.44 -14.57 -9.54
CA MET A 320 -8.20 -15.95 -9.95
C MET A 320 -9.52 -16.72 -10.04
N GLY A 321 -10.41 -16.56 -9.05
CA GLY A 321 -11.75 -17.14 -9.06
C GLY A 321 -12.58 -16.72 -10.27
N PHE A 322 -12.58 -15.44 -10.63
CA PHE A 322 -13.25 -14.96 -11.84
C PHE A 322 -12.62 -15.47 -13.14
N PHE A 323 -11.29 -15.54 -13.23
CA PHE A 323 -10.60 -16.11 -14.39
C PHE A 323 -10.95 -17.58 -14.57
N LEU A 324 -10.92 -18.39 -13.51
CA LEU A 324 -11.31 -19.80 -13.55
C LEU A 324 -12.81 -19.96 -13.89
N ALA A 325 -13.67 -19.11 -13.32
CA ALA A 325 -15.11 -19.14 -13.61
C ALA A 325 -15.40 -18.83 -15.10
N LYS A 326 -14.64 -17.92 -15.71
CA LYS A 326 -14.71 -17.59 -17.15
C LYS A 326 -14.15 -18.71 -18.03
N HIS A 327 -13.13 -19.43 -17.57
CA HIS A 327 -12.44 -20.47 -18.32
C HIS A 327 -12.69 -21.87 -17.74
N LYS A 328 -13.90 -22.42 -17.95
CA LYS A 328 -14.34 -23.70 -17.35
C LYS A 328 -13.44 -24.89 -17.61
N GLN A 329 -12.92 -25.05 -18.83
CA GLN A 329 -11.96 -26.10 -19.15
C GLN A 329 -10.66 -25.99 -18.33
N LEU A 330 -10.22 -24.77 -18.02
CA LEU A 330 -9.06 -24.55 -17.16
C LEU A 330 -9.39 -24.89 -15.70
N GLN A 331 -10.58 -24.54 -15.22
CA GLN A 331 -11.08 -24.92 -13.90
C GLN A 331 -11.11 -26.45 -13.71
N GLU A 332 -11.64 -27.19 -14.70
CA GLU A 332 -11.68 -28.66 -14.69
C GLU A 332 -10.28 -29.27 -14.68
N ARG A 333 -9.34 -28.70 -15.45
CA ARG A 333 -7.94 -29.14 -15.45
C ARG A 333 -7.24 -28.89 -14.11
N CYS A 334 -7.50 -27.75 -13.46
CA CYS A 334 -6.97 -27.49 -12.12
C CYS A 334 -7.53 -28.49 -11.11
N TYR A 335 -8.82 -28.83 -11.20
CA TYR A 335 -9.43 -29.85 -10.34
C TYR A 335 -8.85 -31.26 -10.59
N ALA A 336 -8.63 -31.63 -11.86
CA ALA A 336 -7.96 -32.88 -12.21
C ALA A 336 -6.51 -32.93 -11.70
N GLU A 337 -5.80 -31.79 -11.71
CA GLU A 337 -4.46 -31.69 -11.10
C GLU A 337 -4.50 -31.96 -9.59
N GLN A 338 -5.52 -31.49 -8.86
CA GLN A 338 -5.67 -31.78 -7.43
C GLN A 338 -5.74 -33.29 -7.19
N LYS A 339 -6.58 -34.02 -7.95
CA LYS A 339 -6.70 -35.48 -7.85
C LYS A 339 -5.41 -36.21 -8.23
N ALA A 340 -4.73 -35.75 -9.28
CA ALA A 340 -3.49 -36.34 -9.74
C ALA A 340 -2.34 -36.21 -8.72
N VAL A 341 -2.29 -35.09 -7.99
CA VAL A 341 -1.22 -34.80 -7.02
C VAL A 341 -1.57 -35.30 -5.60
N ALA A 342 -2.81 -35.10 -5.15
CA ALA A 342 -3.24 -35.43 -3.79
C ALA A 342 -3.84 -36.84 -3.65
N GLY A 343 -4.27 -37.45 -4.75
CA GLY A 343 -5.03 -38.70 -4.77
C GLY A 343 -6.53 -38.48 -4.99
N GLU A 344 -7.23 -39.53 -5.44
CA GLU A 344 -8.66 -39.47 -5.76
C GLU A 344 -9.55 -39.12 -4.57
N ASP A 345 -9.16 -39.54 -3.36
CA ASP A 345 -9.89 -39.28 -2.13
C ASP A 345 -9.73 -37.84 -1.61
N LEU A 346 -8.85 -37.04 -2.25
CA LEU A 346 -8.55 -35.64 -1.90
C LEU A 346 -8.35 -35.45 -0.38
N PRO A 347 -7.32 -36.09 0.23
CA PRO A 347 -7.01 -35.91 1.64
C PRO A 347 -6.53 -34.48 1.93
N LEU A 348 -6.36 -34.15 3.22
CA LEU A 348 -5.79 -32.88 3.64
C LEU A 348 -4.46 -32.59 2.93
N LEU A 349 -4.32 -31.35 2.48
CA LEU A 349 -3.17 -30.91 1.70
C LEU A 349 -1.91 -30.83 2.56
N THR A 350 -0.78 -31.13 1.92
CA THR A 350 0.55 -30.98 2.49
C THR A 350 1.35 -29.93 1.74
N TYR A 351 2.31 -29.29 2.41
CA TYR A 351 3.19 -28.30 1.79
C TYR A 351 3.95 -28.84 0.57
N ASP A 352 4.34 -30.12 0.60
CA ASP A 352 5.15 -30.70 -0.47
C ASP A 352 4.28 -30.93 -1.74
N GLN A 353 3.01 -31.33 -1.60
CA GLN A 353 2.06 -31.44 -2.72
C GLN A 353 1.84 -30.10 -3.45
N LEU A 354 1.83 -28.97 -2.73
CA LEU A 354 1.64 -27.65 -3.36
C LEU A 354 2.70 -27.31 -4.41
N LYS A 355 3.92 -27.86 -4.26
CA LYS A 355 5.01 -27.65 -5.23
C LYS A 355 4.75 -28.38 -6.55
N ASP A 356 3.97 -29.45 -6.51
CA ASP A 356 3.66 -30.28 -7.67
C ASP A 356 2.38 -29.81 -8.40
N MET A 357 1.63 -28.87 -7.81
CA MET A 357 0.45 -28.23 -8.42
C MET A 357 0.82 -27.15 -9.44
N SER A 358 1.55 -27.56 -10.48
CA SER A 358 2.18 -26.65 -11.43
C SER A 358 1.19 -25.80 -12.24
N LEU A 359 0.00 -26.31 -12.56
CA LEU A 359 -1.03 -25.60 -13.29
C LEU A 359 -1.70 -24.56 -12.41
N LEU A 360 -2.03 -24.91 -11.17
CA LEU A 360 -2.56 -23.94 -10.20
C LEU A 360 -1.55 -22.81 -9.93
N ASP A 361 -0.26 -23.12 -9.76
CA ASP A 361 0.81 -22.12 -9.63
C ASP A 361 0.89 -21.18 -10.86
N ARG A 362 0.78 -21.73 -12.08
CA ARG A 362 0.72 -20.91 -13.29
C ARG A 362 -0.54 -20.04 -13.37
N CYS A 363 -1.69 -20.53 -12.91
CA CYS A 363 -2.91 -19.74 -12.82
C CYS A 363 -2.75 -18.56 -11.85
N LEU A 364 -2.10 -18.80 -10.70
CA LEU A 364 -1.78 -17.75 -9.74
C LEU A 364 -0.81 -16.72 -10.35
N LYS A 365 0.27 -17.16 -11.00
CA LYS A 365 1.23 -16.28 -11.68
C LYS A 365 0.59 -15.44 -12.78
N GLU A 366 -0.29 -16.03 -13.59
CA GLU A 366 -1.00 -15.32 -14.66
C GLU A 366 -2.01 -14.32 -14.09
N THR A 367 -2.65 -14.66 -12.98
CA THR A 367 -3.52 -13.73 -12.25
C THR A 367 -2.71 -12.53 -11.75
N LEU A 368 -1.56 -12.75 -11.12
CA LEU A 368 -0.68 -11.67 -10.66
C LEU A 368 -0.10 -10.84 -11.82
N ARG A 369 0.14 -11.44 -12.98
CA ARG A 369 0.57 -10.74 -14.20
C ARG A 369 -0.51 -9.76 -14.69
N LEU A 370 -1.77 -10.19 -14.70
CA LEU A 370 -2.89 -9.41 -15.23
C LEU A 370 -3.51 -8.46 -14.21
N ARG A 371 -3.48 -8.82 -12.93
CA ARG A 371 -4.15 -8.13 -11.82
C ARG A 371 -3.22 -8.04 -10.60
N PRO A 372 -2.05 -7.40 -10.72
CA PRO A 372 -1.18 -7.20 -9.57
C PRO A 372 -1.88 -6.30 -8.54
N PRO A 373 -1.94 -6.69 -7.25
CA PRO A 373 -2.61 -5.89 -6.23
C PRO A 373 -1.91 -4.55 -5.95
N ILE A 374 -0.60 -4.46 -6.23
CA ILE A 374 0.18 -3.22 -6.15
C ILE A 374 0.46 -2.73 -7.57
N MET A 375 -0.34 -1.77 -8.03
CA MET A 375 -0.22 -1.20 -9.37
C MET A 375 1.00 -0.29 -9.55
N THR A 376 1.40 0.45 -8.49
CA THR A 376 2.47 1.45 -8.57
C THR A 376 3.39 1.36 -7.36
N MET A 377 4.70 1.36 -7.62
CA MET A 377 5.74 1.52 -6.60
C MET A 377 6.38 2.90 -6.75
N MET A 378 6.49 3.65 -5.67
CA MET A 378 6.90 5.05 -5.67
C MET A 378 8.14 5.26 -4.83
N ARG A 379 8.96 6.25 -5.22
CA ARG A 379 10.12 6.73 -4.47
C ARG A 379 10.23 8.25 -4.63
N MET A 380 10.81 8.91 -3.63
CA MET A 380 11.22 10.30 -3.71
C MET A 380 12.68 10.36 -4.16
N ALA A 381 12.97 11.07 -5.25
CA ALA A 381 14.35 11.32 -5.64
C ALA A 381 14.97 12.38 -4.71
N ARG A 382 15.97 11.99 -3.92
CA ARG A 382 16.76 12.89 -3.06
C ARG A 382 18.00 13.42 -3.77
N THR A 383 18.50 12.67 -4.74
CA THR A 383 19.66 13.02 -5.58
C THR A 383 19.26 12.96 -7.06
N PRO A 384 19.96 13.69 -7.96
CA PRO A 384 19.73 13.58 -9.39
C PRO A 384 19.97 12.15 -9.89
N GLN A 385 19.03 11.61 -10.68
CA GLN A 385 19.10 10.27 -11.24
C GLN A 385 19.13 10.32 -12.76
N VAL A 386 19.86 9.40 -13.39
CA VAL A 386 19.95 9.28 -14.85
C VAL A 386 19.38 7.94 -15.28
N CYS A 387 18.31 7.95 -16.08
CA CYS A 387 17.76 6.75 -16.69
C CYS A 387 18.39 6.53 -18.07
N GLN A 388 18.99 5.36 -18.30
CA GLN A 388 19.75 5.08 -19.52
C GLN A 388 18.88 5.01 -20.79
N SER A 389 17.59 4.70 -20.66
CA SER A 389 16.62 4.66 -21.77
C SER A 389 16.35 6.02 -22.44
N LEU A 390 16.87 7.13 -21.89
CA LEU A 390 16.80 8.46 -22.48
C LEU A 390 18.02 8.82 -23.37
N ARG A 391 18.97 7.89 -23.58
CA ARG A 391 20.21 8.09 -24.35
C ARG A 391 20.07 7.92 -25.87
N THR A 392 18.87 7.67 -26.35
CA THR A 392 18.46 7.83 -27.75
C THR A 392 17.52 9.02 -27.87
#